data_AF-H5XCS4-F1
#
_entry.id   AF-H5XCS4-F1
#
_cell.length_a   1.000
_cell.length_b   1.000
_cell.length_c   1.000
_cell.angle_alpha   90.00
_cell.angle_beta   90.00
_cell.angle_gamma   90.00
#
_symmetry.space_group_name_H-M   'P 1'
#
loop_
_entity.id
_entity.type
_entity.pdbx_description
1 polymer ?
#
loop_
_entity_poly.entity_id
_entity_poly.type
_entity_poly.pdbx_seq_one_letter_code
_entity_poly.pdbx_strand_id
1 'polypeptide(L)'
;MRTRPLASILEATCDAILDLTLFPLALEADSNGAYVLGVMGEDALRTRSRGPYTPDNLPPEVVSTIRFAALRWSVKPERPEFTVEGGGRWPRLLMVLPHSKVSIRFVVPEDAPPIPEPAPHNAGPGGDIRLALEFVVRTLDATRMRTGKEPPLSLRLSFPEDPDYDSKVASVPDDWADLLLPAIPTIQLDRRRCSRRQRKAHDDAVRTVAYTDQTIDPLGRHGFTTWLGSARVQDPH
;
A
#
# COMPACT_ATOMS: atom_id res chain seq x y z
N MET A 1 1.66 -15.44 -20.35
CA MET A 1 2.38 -15.01 -19.13
C MET A 1 1.90 -15.86 -17.96
N ARG A 2 2.79 -16.40 -17.11
CA ARG A 2 2.37 -17.12 -15.89
C ARG A 2 1.87 -16.11 -14.84
N THR A 3 0.71 -16.37 -14.24
CA THR A 3 0.23 -15.62 -13.07
C THR A 3 1.19 -15.89 -11.90
N ARG A 4 1.46 -14.86 -11.08
CA ARG A 4 2.32 -14.99 -9.90
C ARG A 4 1.39 -15.10 -8.68
N PRO A 5 1.71 -15.90 -7.66
CA PRO A 5 1.03 -15.89 -6.38
C PRO A 5 0.85 -14.45 -5.87
N LEU A 6 -0.35 -14.09 -5.40
CA LEU A 6 -0.62 -12.74 -4.87
C LEU A 6 0.26 -12.50 -3.63
N ALA A 7 0.42 -13.50 -2.76
CA ALA A 7 1.32 -13.44 -1.61
C ALA A 7 2.72 -12.93 -2.00
N SER A 8 3.32 -13.48 -3.07
CA SER A 8 4.64 -13.05 -3.54
C SER A 8 4.65 -11.67 -4.20
N ILE A 9 3.52 -11.21 -4.76
CA ILE A 9 3.38 -9.84 -5.27
C ILE A 9 3.31 -8.86 -4.09
N LEU A 10 2.57 -9.22 -3.03
CA LEU A 10 2.43 -8.40 -1.82
C LEU A 10 3.73 -8.34 -1.02
N GLU A 11 4.48 -9.44 -0.92
CA GLU A 11 5.84 -9.45 -0.34
C GLU A 11 6.74 -8.43 -1.04
N ALA A 12 6.81 -8.49 -2.38
CA ALA A 12 7.61 -7.54 -3.15
C ALA A 12 7.08 -6.10 -3.04
N THR A 13 5.77 -5.93 -2.84
CA THR A 13 5.16 -4.61 -2.59
C THR A 13 5.58 -4.08 -1.21
N CYS A 14 5.59 -4.92 -0.16
CA CYS A 14 6.09 -4.55 1.16
C CYS A 14 7.57 -4.16 1.11
N ASP A 15 8.39 -4.93 0.40
CA ASP A 15 9.81 -4.63 0.19
C ASP A 15 9.97 -3.26 -0.49
N ALA A 16 9.21 -2.99 -1.55
CA ALA A 16 9.25 -1.72 -2.25
C ALA A 16 8.80 -0.54 -1.37
N ILE A 17 7.72 -0.71 -0.59
CA ILE A 17 7.26 0.28 0.38
C ILE A 17 8.35 0.60 1.40
N LEU A 18 9.03 -0.42 1.92
CA LEU A 18 10.09 -0.28 2.92
C LEU A 18 11.34 0.38 2.32
N ASP A 19 11.86 -0.15 1.22
CA ASP A 19 13.11 0.30 0.61
C ASP A 19 13.03 1.75 0.10
N LEU A 20 11.85 2.15 -0.38
CA LEU A 20 11.57 3.49 -0.88
C LEU A 20 11.01 4.43 0.20
N THR A 21 10.88 3.96 1.45
CA THR A 21 10.28 4.72 2.56
C THR A 21 8.95 5.36 2.16
N LEU A 22 8.11 4.59 1.47
CA LEU A 22 6.89 5.07 0.83
C LEU A 22 5.72 5.03 1.80
N PHE A 23 4.96 6.12 1.89
CA PHE A 23 3.60 6.09 2.40
C PHE A 23 2.64 5.89 1.21
N PRO A 24 2.04 4.71 1.02
CA PRO A 24 1.19 4.45 -0.14
C PRO A 24 -0.15 5.19 0.00
N LEU A 25 -0.45 6.09 -0.93
CA LEU A 25 -1.72 6.82 -0.99
C LEU A 25 -2.87 5.97 -1.52
N ALA A 26 -2.53 4.96 -2.33
CA ALA A 26 -3.43 3.92 -2.77
C ALA A 26 -2.61 2.69 -3.13
N LEU A 27 -3.24 1.52 -3.02
CA LEU A 27 -2.68 0.25 -3.46
C LEU A 27 -3.82 -0.59 -4.02
N GLU A 28 -3.63 -1.18 -5.19
CA GLU A 28 -4.49 -2.22 -5.73
C GLU A 28 -3.62 -3.41 -6.11
N ALA A 29 -4.01 -4.62 -5.70
CA ALA A 29 -3.22 -5.80 -6.01
C ALA A 29 -4.09 -7.04 -6.26
N ASP A 30 -3.68 -7.84 -7.25
CA ASP A 30 -4.25 -9.15 -7.56
C ASP A 30 -3.15 -10.08 -8.12
N SER A 31 -3.53 -11.24 -8.66
CA SER A 31 -2.57 -12.20 -9.26
C SER A 31 -1.82 -11.69 -10.52
N ASN A 32 -2.23 -10.54 -11.07
CA ASN A 32 -1.63 -9.91 -12.24
C ASN A 32 -0.56 -8.88 -11.86
N GLY A 33 -0.63 -8.28 -10.68
CA GLY A 33 0.35 -7.33 -10.18
C GLY A 33 -0.17 -6.47 -9.04
N ALA A 34 0.70 -5.57 -8.57
CA ALA A 34 0.37 -4.52 -7.63
C ALA A 34 0.61 -3.14 -8.26
N TYR A 35 -0.30 -2.22 -7.98
CA TYR A 35 -0.25 -0.81 -8.39
C TYR A 35 -0.29 0.06 -7.15
N VAL A 36 0.78 0.79 -6.89
CA VAL A 36 0.93 1.69 -5.75
C VAL A 36 0.90 3.13 -6.25
N LEU A 37 0.15 3.99 -5.57
CA LEU A 37 0.26 5.44 -5.72
C LEU A 37 1.10 5.99 -4.58
N GLY A 38 2.11 6.79 -4.90
CA GLY A 38 2.98 7.44 -3.93
C GLY A 38 3.27 8.89 -4.30
N VAL A 39 3.92 9.62 -3.39
CA VAL A 39 4.25 11.03 -3.57
C VAL A 39 5.75 11.18 -3.76
N MET A 40 6.16 12.09 -4.65
CA MET A 40 7.55 12.52 -4.78
C MET A 40 7.95 13.34 -3.55
N GLY A 41 9.13 13.09 -2.98
CA GLY A 41 9.59 13.78 -1.78
C GLY A 41 9.64 15.31 -1.93
N GLU A 42 9.37 16.04 -0.85
CA GLU A 42 9.21 17.51 -0.83
C GLU A 42 10.40 18.32 -1.37
N ASP A 43 11.61 17.75 -1.42
CA ASP A 43 12.77 18.40 -2.04
C ASP A 43 12.52 18.74 -3.53
N ALA A 44 11.58 18.02 -4.16
CA ALA A 44 10.97 18.33 -5.45
C ALA A 44 10.37 19.74 -5.52
N LEU A 45 9.76 20.22 -4.44
CA LEU A 45 9.03 21.49 -4.39
C LEU A 45 9.97 22.70 -4.41
N ARG A 46 11.25 22.53 -4.08
CA ARG A 46 12.24 23.64 -3.99
C ARG A 46 12.77 24.09 -5.35
N THR A 47 12.64 23.24 -6.39
CA THR A 47 13.23 23.48 -7.73
C THR A 47 12.17 23.44 -8.83
N ARG A 48 11.01 24.05 -8.57
CA ARG A 48 9.84 24.05 -9.46
C ARG A 48 10.22 24.43 -10.89
N SER A 49 10.11 23.46 -11.78
CA SER A 49 10.11 23.71 -13.21
C SER A 49 8.69 24.05 -13.64
N ARG A 50 8.49 25.22 -14.26
CA ARG A 50 7.27 25.52 -15.02
C ARG A 50 7.54 25.03 -16.43
N GLY A 51 6.76 24.06 -16.92
CA GLY A 51 6.98 23.38 -18.19
C GLY A 51 6.99 24.29 -19.44
N PRO A 52 6.95 23.71 -20.65
CA PRO A 52 6.68 22.31 -20.96
C PRO A 52 7.89 21.39 -20.76
N TYR A 53 7.63 20.18 -20.27
CA TYR A 53 8.65 19.15 -20.10
C TYR A 53 8.87 18.38 -21.40
N THR A 54 10.13 18.08 -21.71
CA THR A 54 10.54 17.28 -22.88
C THR A 54 11.46 16.15 -22.41
N PRO A 55 11.69 15.09 -23.21
CA PRO A 55 12.67 14.06 -22.88
C PRO A 55 14.06 14.63 -22.53
N ASP A 56 14.46 15.72 -23.18
CA ASP A 56 15.74 16.41 -22.93
C ASP A 56 15.69 17.42 -21.76
N ASN A 57 14.51 17.66 -21.18
CA ASN A 57 14.29 18.60 -20.08
C ASN A 57 13.32 17.98 -19.07
N LEU A 58 13.80 16.94 -18.39
CA LEU A 58 13.02 16.26 -17.37
C LEU A 58 12.86 17.15 -16.13
N PRO A 59 11.68 17.11 -15.47
CA PRO A 59 11.46 17.82 -14.22
C PRO A 59 12.50 17.41 -13.15
N PRO A 60 13.15 18.36 -12.46
CA PRO A 60 14.10 18.08 -11.38
C PRO A 60 13.54 17.15 -10.30
N GLU A 61 12.26 17.29 -9.98
CA GLU A 61 11.52 16.43 -9.05
C GLU A 61 11.55 14.97 -9.48
N VAL A 62 11.27 14.69 -10.75
CA VAL A 62 11.29 13.34 -11.33
C VAL A 62 12.71 12.79 -11.32
N VAL A 63 13.70 13.59 -11.71
CA VAL A 63 15.12 13.17 -11.71
C VAL A 63 15.58 12.84 -10.28
N SER A 64 15.18 13.64 -9.29
CA SER A 64 15.48 13.39 -7.88
C SER A 64 14.88 12.07 -7.40
N THR A 65 13.59 11.82 -7.69
CA THR A 65 12.93 10.56 -7.34
C THR A 65 13.58 9.36 -8.03
N ILE A 66 13.94 9.46 -9.32
CA ILE A 66 14.66 8.38 -10.03
C ILE A 66 16.00 8.09 -9.34
N ARG A 67 16.78 9.12 -9.01
CA ARG A 67 18.09 8.95 -8.34
C ARG A 67 17.94 8.29 -6.98
N PHE A 68 16.97 8.74 -6.18
CA PHE A 68 16.67 8.15 -4.88
C PHE A 68 16.29 6.67 -5.02
N ALA A 69 15.31 6.36 -5.89
CA ALA A 69 14.87 4.99 -6.13
C ALA A 69 16.02 4.11 -6.65
N ALA A 70 16.78 4.57 -7.65
CA ALA A 70 17.92 3.84 -8.20
C ALA A 70 19.01 3.57 -7.16
N LEU A 71 19.28 4.51 -6.24
CA LEU A 71 20.22 4.31 -5.14
C LEU A 71 19.73 3.21 -4.18
N ARG A 72 18.47 3.28 -3.76
CA ARG A 72 17.85 2.27 -2.87
C ARG A 72 17.81 0.88 -3.51
N TRP A 73 17.62 0.84 -4.83
CA TRP A 73 17.54 -0.40 -5.60
C TRP A 73 18.87 -0.92 -6.14
N SER A 74 19.99 -0.21 -5.90
CA SER A 74 21.30 -0.51 -6.51
C SER A 74 21.86 -1.89 -6.12
N VAL A 75 21.45 -2.42 -4.97
CA VAL A 75 21.89 -3.73 -4.44
C VAL A 75 20.87 -4.84 -4.69
N LYS A 76 19.72 -4.53 -5.30
CA LYS A 76 18.67 -5.50 -5.58
C LYS A 76 18.90 -6.18 -6.95
N PRO A 77 18.53 -7.46 -7.10
CA PRO A 77 18.77 -8.20 -8.34
C PRO A 77 17.89 -7.72 -9.51
N GLU A 78 16.68 -7.24 -9.21
CA GLU A 78 15.76 -6.68 -10.19
C GLU A 78 16.09 -5.21 -10.44
N ARG A 79 16.12 -4.77 -11.70
CA ARG A 79 16.32 -3.36 -12.04
C ARG A 79 14.98 -2.66 -12.23
N PRO A 80 14.77 -1.47 -11.65
CA PRO A 80 13.58 -0.69 -11.89
C PRO A 80 13.59 -0.05 -13.27
N GLU A 81 12.45 -0.08 -13.94
CA GLU A 81 12.21 0.65 -15.18
C GLU A 81 11.45 1.93 -14.86
N PHE A 82 11.84 3.04 -15.48
CA PHE A 82 11.24 4.35 -15.23
C PHE A 82 10.63 4.91 -16.51
N THR A 83 9.41 5.41 -16.40
CA THR A 83 8.71 6.14 -17.47
C THR A 83 8.23 7.46 -16.91
N VAL A 84 8.62 8.56 -17.54
CA VAL A 84 8.08 9.89 -17.23
C VAL A 84 6.79 10.06 -18.01
N GLU A 85 5.66 10.08 -17.30
CA GLU A 85 4.35 10.23 -17.91
C GLU A 85 4.11 11.73 -18.19
N GLY A 86 4.05 12.11 -19.47
CA GLY A 86 3.71 13.46 -19.92
C GLY A 86 2.21 13.63 -20.22
N GLY A 87 1.73 14.88 -20.29
CA GLY A 87 0.37 15.21 -20.75
C GLY A 87 -0.62 15.66 -19.69
N GLY A 88 -0.23 15.67 -18.41
CA GLY A 88 -1.00 16.25 -17.30
C GLY A 88 -0.58 17.66 -16.93
N ARG A 89 -1.30 18.27 -15.97
CA ARG A 89 -0.92 19.57 -15.35
C ARG A 89 0.45 19.49 -14.66
N TRP A 90 0.76 18.31 -14.11
CA TRP A 90 1.96 18.02 -13.34
C TRP A 90 2.68 16.80 -13.93
N PRO A 91 4.02 16.73 -13.80
CA PRO A 91 4.75 15.54 -14.20
C PRO A 91 4.44 14.38 -13.27
N ARG A 92 4.44 13.16 -13.83
CA ARG A 92 4.29 11.92 -13.07
C ARG A 92 5.40 10.95 -13.46
N LEU A 93 5.80 10.10 -12.52
CA LEU A 93 6.83 9.10 -12.74
C LEU A 93 6.23 7.73 -12.46
N LEU A 94 6.25 6.86 -13.46
CA LEU A 94 5.96 5.44 -13.30
C LEU A 94 7.27 4.69 -13.12
N MET A 95 7.41 4.02 -11.98
CA MET A 95 8.45 3.03 -11.72
C MET A 95 7.84 1.63 -11.83
N VAL A 96 8.46 0.73 -12.59
CA VAL A 96 8.01 -0.65 -12.75
C VAL A 96 9.11 -1.61 -12.30
N LEU A 97 8.72 -2.59 -11.50
CA LEU A 97 9.49 -3.78 -11.14
C LEU A 97 8.87 -4.97 -11.89
N PRO A 98 9.35 -5.26 -13.12
CA PRO A 98 8.66 -6.18 -14.04
C PRO A 98 8.66 -7.63 -13.57
N HIS A 99 9.73 -8.11 -12.92
CA HIS A 99 9.80 -9.45 -12.34
C HIS A 99 8.89 -9.57 -11.12
N SER A 100 8.89 -8.55 -10.26
CA SER A 100 8.02 -8.50 -9.08
C SER A 100 6.56 -8.21 -9.40
N LYS A 101 6.27 -7.71 -10.60
CA LYS A 101 4.94 -7.23 -11.04
C LYS A 101 4.40 -6.11 -10.14
N VAL A 102 5.29 -5.25 -9.67
CA VAL A 102 4.95 -4.09 -8.85
C VAL A 102 5.15 -2.84 -9.69
N SER A 103 4.13 -1.99 -9.75
CA SER A 103 4.18 -0.69 -10.40
C SER A 103 3.90 0.39 -9.38
N ILE A 104 4.74 1.43 -9.35
CA ILE A 104 4.61 2.55 -8.43
C ILE A 104 4.49 3.81 -9.27
N ARG A 105 3.35 4.49 -9.18
CA ARG A 105 3.16 5.80 -9.78
C ARG A 105 3.42 6.86 -8.73
N PHE A 106 4.44 7.67 -8.96
CA PHE A 106 4.74 8.85 -8.15
C PHE A 106 4.09 10.07 -8.77
N VAL A 107 3.40 10.84 -7.93
CA VAL A 107 2.83 12.15 -8.26
C VAL A 107 3.51 13.23 -7.43
N VAL A 108 3.47 14.47 -7.91
CA VAL A 108 3.86 15.62 -7.07
C VAL A 108 2.80 15.83 -5.97
N PRO A 109 3.15 16.44 -4.82
CA PRO A 109 2.21 16.71 -3.74
C PRO A 109 0.95 17.46 -4.19
N GLU A 110 1.04 18.37 -5.15
CA GLU A 110 -0.10 19.13 -5.68
C GLU A 110 -1.11 18.30 -6.49
N ASP A 111 -0.73 17.12 -6.96
CA ASP A 111 -1.59 16.17 -7.68
C ASP A 111 -1.94 14.94 -6.81
N ALA A 112 -1.47 14.92 -5.55
CA ALA A 112 -1.83 13.89 -4.60
C ALA A 112 -3.33 14.00 -4.26
N PRO A 113 -4.04 12.86 -4.13
CA PRO A 113 -5.38 12.87 -3.56
C PRO A 113 -5.33 13.49 -2.15
N PRO A 114 -6.40 14.18 -1.71
CA PRO A 114 -6.47 14.78 -0.38
C PRO A 114 -6.63 13.67 0.67
N ILE A 115 -5.53 13.00 0.97
CA ILE A 115 -5.43 11.94 1.97
C ILE A 115 -4.58 12.48 3.11
N PRO A 116 -4.95 12.20 4.37
CA PRO A 116 -4.12 12.60 5.50
C PRO A 116 -2.76 11.92 5.41
N GLU A 117 -1.71 12.70 5.23
CA GLU A 117 -0.34 12.22 5.30
C GLU A 117 0.14 12.26 6.75
N PRO A 118 0.91 11.24 7.19
CA PRO A 118 1.53 11.30 8.50
C PRO A 118 2.44 12.53 8.60
N ALA A 119 2.47 13.16 9.78
CA ALA A 119 3.41 14.23 10.07
C ALA A 119 4.85 13.83 9.69
N PRO A 120 5.70 14.77 9.24
CA PRO A 120 7.11 14.49 9.00
C PRO A 120 7.71 13.79 10.23
N HIS A 121 8.38 12.65 10.02
CA HIS A 121 8.93 11.75 11.05
C HIS A 121 7.96 10.74 11.72
N ASN A 122 6.65 10.78 11.43
CA ASN A 122 5.71 9.76 11.88
C ASN A 122 5.66 8.58 10.90
N ALA A 123 6.60 7.63 11.03
CA ALA A 123 6.61 6.42 10.21
C ALA A 123 5.51 5.40 10.56
N GLY A 124 4.76 5.63 11.65
CA GLY A 124 3.79 4.68 12.21
C GLY A 124 2.75 4.19 11.19
N PRO A 125 1.98 5.08 10.54
CA PRO A 125 0.93 4.68 9.60
C PRO A 125 1.44 3.89 8.38
N GLY A 126 2.62 4.24 7.85
CA GLY A 126 3.24 3.47 6.76
C GLY A 126 3.70 2.08 7.23
N GLY A 127 4.23 2.00 8.46
CA GLY A 127 4.58 0.74 9.10
C GLY A 127 3.37 -0.17 9.34
N ASP A 128 2.24 0.39 9.77
CA ASP A 128 1.01 -0.34 10.04
C ASP A 128 0.38 -0.89 8.75
N ILE A 129 0.39 -0.12 7.65
CA ILE A 129 -0.02 -0.61 6.33
C ILE A 129 0.84 -1.81 5.91
N ARG A 130 2.16 -1.75 6.12
CA ARG A 130 3.07 -2.87 5.82
C ARG A 130 2.75 -4.09 6.69
N LEU A 131 2.54 -3.91 8.00
CA LEU A 131 2.15 -5.01 8.90
C LEU A 131 0.82 -5.64 8.49
N ALA A 132 -0.14 -4.83 8.04
CA ALA A 132 -1.42 -5.31 7.52
C ALA A 132 -1.27 -6.10 6.22
N LEU A 133 -0.37 -5.69 5.31
CA LEU A 133 -0.04 -6.46 4.11
C LEU A 133 0.68 -7.77 4.43
N GLU A 134 1.65 -7.75 5.35
CA GLU A 134 2.34 -8.96 5.83
C GLU A 134 1.39 -9.96 6.50
N PHE A 135 0.41 -9.45 7.25
CA PHE A 135 -0.68 -10.26 7.77
C PHE A 135 -1.44 -10.96 6.64
N VAL A 136 -1.83 -10.24 5.59
CA VAL A 136 -2.52 -10.82 4.42
C VAL A 136 -1.64 -11.84 3.67
N VAL A 137 -0.33 -11.58 3.52
CA VAL A 137 0.62 -12.55 2.94
C VAL A 137 0.58 -13.86 3.73
N ARG A 138 0.69 -13.77 5.07
CA ARG A 138 0.67 -14.95 5.94
C ARG A 138 -0.66 -15.71 5.88
N THR A 139 -1.80 -15.03 5.75
CA THR A 139 -3.10 -15.71 5.60
C THR A 139 -3.24 -16.40 4.24
N LEU A 140 -2.73 -15.79 3.16
CA LEU A 140 -2.67 -16.37 1.83
C LEU A 140 -1.82 -17.65 1.83
N ASP A 141 -0.63 -17.60 2.44
CA ASP A 141 0.26 -18.75 2.55
C ASP A 141 -0.34 -19.89 3.36
N ALA A 142 -0.91 -19.59 4.52
CA ALA A 142 -1.60 -20.59 5.34
C ALA A 142 -2.80 -21.21 4.60
N THR A 143 -3.54 -20.41 3.82
CA THR A 143 -4.64 -20.92 2.97
C THR A 143 -4.12 -21.84 1.88
N ARG A 144 -3.01 -21.46 1.22
CA ARG A 144 -2.35 -22.25 0.19
C ARG A 144 -1.84 -23.57 0.73
N MET A 145 -1.21 -23.59 1.91
CA MET A 145 -0.77 -24.83 2.57
C MET A 145 -1.93 -25.79 2.83
N ARG A 146 -3.11 -25.28 3.20
CA ARG A 146 -4.30 -26.09 3.50
C ARG A 146 -5.06 -26.58 2.26
N THR A 147 -5.05 -25.80 1.19
CA THR A 147 -5.89 -26.08 0.00
C THR A 147 -5.10 -26.47 -1.24
N GLY A 148 -3.77 -26.41 -1.18
CA GLY A 148 -2.86 -26.67 -2.29
C GLY A 148 -2.81 -25.55 -3.34
N LYS A 149 -3.65 -24.51 -3.20
CA LYS A 149 -3.74 -23.37 -4.13
C LYS A 149 -3.99 -22.10 -3.38
N GLU A 150 -3.45 -20.99 -3.86
CA GLU A 150 -3.79 -19.68 -3.32
C GLU A 150 -5.23 -19.29 -3.69
N PRO A 151 -6.01 -18.70 -2.78
CA PRO A 151 -7.34 -18.20 -3.10
C PRO A 151 -7.24 -17.00 -4.09
N PRO A 152 -8.17 -16.88 -5.06
CA PRO A 152 -8.16 -15.79 -6.04
C PRO A 152 -8.69 -14.49 -5.40
N LEU A 153 -7.86 -13.90 -4.54
CA LEU A 153 -8.11 -12.64 -3.86
C LEU A 153 -7.58 -11.46 -4.67
N SER A 154 -8.22 -10.32 -4.48
CA SER A 154 -7.64 -9.01 -4.78
C SER A 154 -7.77 -8.13 -3.55
N LEU A 155 -6.95 -7.10 -3.46
CA LEU A 155 -7.04 -6.13 -2.37
C LEU A 155 -6.93 -4.70 -2.86
N ARG A 156 -7.48 -3.79 -2.05
CA ARG A 156 -7.39 -2.35 -2.24
C ARG A 156 -7.08 -1.66 -0.91
N LEU A 157 -6.12 -0.75 -0.90
CA LEU A 157 -5.91 0.22 0.17
C LEU A 157 -6.73 1.47 -0.11
N SER A 158 -7.41 1.96 0.92
CA SER A 158 -8.18 3.19 0.93
C SER A 158 -8.04 3.89 2.28
N PHE A 159 -8.43 5.15 2.35
CA PHE A 159 -8.36 5.98 3.56
C PHE A 159 -9.73 6.58 3.87
N PRO A 160 -10.74 5.76 4.25
CA PRO A 160 -12.01 6.28 4.75
C PRO A 160 -11.80 7.15 5.99
N GLU A 161 -12.62 8.19 6.13
CA GLU A 161 -12.69 9.02 7.34
C GLU A 161 -12.89 8.15 8.60
N ASP A 162 -12.21 8.53 9.68
CA ASP A 162 -12.37 7.90 10.98
C ASP A 162 -13.56 8.53 11.72
N PRO A 163 -14.70 7.83 11.88
CA PRO A 163 -15.88 8.39 12.53
C PRO A 163 -15.64 8.71 14.02
N ASP A 164 -14.62 8.11 14.64
CA ASP A 164 -14.28 8.29 16.04
C ASP A 164 -13.12 9.28 16.23
N TYR A 165 -12.66 9.94 15.16
CA TYR A 165 -11.47 10.80 15.19
C TYR A 165 -11.51 11.86 16.29
N ASP A 166 -12.58 12.66 16.33
CA ASP A 166 -12.72 13.74 17.32
C ASP A 166 -12.67 13.23 18.75
N SER A 167 -13.26 12.05 18.99
CA SER A 167 -13.25 11.41 20.31
C SER A 167 -11.87 10.88 20.67
N LYS A 168 -11.12 10.32 19.70
CA LYS A 168 -9.75 9.84 19.88
C LYS A 168 -8.79 10.99 20.17
N VAL A 169 -8.88 12.08 19.39
CA VAL A 169 -8.08 13.29 19.60
C VAL A 169 -8.33 13.87 21.00
N ALA A 170 -9.59 13.97 21.42
CA ALA A 170 -9.93 14.46 22.76
C ALA A 170 -9.42 13.56 23.91
N SER A 171 -9.07 12.30 23.62
CA SER A 171 -8.59 11.33 24.61
C SER A 171 -7.07 11.26 24.76
N VAL A 172 -6.31 11.90 23.87
CA VAL A 172 -4.85 11.93 23.90
C VAL A 172 -4.33 13.30 24.32
N PRO A 173 -3.12 13.40 24.91
CA PRO A 173 -2.50 14.70 25.14
C PRO A 173 -2.25 15.45 23.81
N ASP A 174 -2.28 16.78 23.85
CA ASP A 174 -2.14 17.63 22.66
C ASP A 174 -0.90 17.29 21.81
N ASP A 175 0.23 16.97 22.45
CA ASP A 175 1.49 16.59 21.78
C ASP A 175 1.39 15.29 20.94
N TRP A 176 0.34 14.49 21.14
CA TRP A 176 0.06 13.25 20.39
C TRP A 176 -1.08 13.40 19.39
N ALA A 177 -1.87 14.47 19.47
CA ALA A 177 -3.01 14.69 18.58
C ALA A 177 -2.56 14.75 17.10
N ASP A 178 -1.44 15.40 16.83
CA ASP A 178 -0.85 15.54 15.48
C ASP A 178 -0.33 14.22 14.88
N LEU A 179 -0.25 13.15 15.69
CA LEU A 179 0.16 11.82 15.23
C LEU A 179 -1.02 10.96 14.79
N LEU A 180 -2.25 11.36 15.12
CA LEU A 180 -3.46 10.65 14.72
C LEU A 180 -3.89 11.09 13.32
N LEU A 181 -4.16 10.13 12.45
CA LEU A 181 -4.74 10.41 11.14
C LEU A 181 -6.27 10.53 11.25
N PRO A 182 -6.89 11.56 10.63
CA PRO A 182 -8.35 11.64 10.49
C PRO A 182 -8.95 10.62 9.53
N ALA A 183 -8.14 9.75 8.95
CA ALA A 183 -8.57 8.65 8.10
C ALA A 183 -7.89 7.34 8.49
N ILE A 184 -8.61 6.24 8.31
CA ILE A 184 -8.16 4.89 8.66
C ILE A 184 -7.56 4.22 7.43
N PRO A 185 -6.25 3.91 7.41
CA PRO A 185 -5.68 3.07 6.35
C PRO A 185 -6.38 1.72 6.33
N THR A 186 -7.17 1.45 5.29
CA THR A 186 -8.04 0.29 5.23
C THR A 186 -7.72 -0.58 4.02
N ILE A 187 -7.19 -1.78 4.26
CA ILE A 187 -6.99 -2.84 3.29
C ILE A 187 -8.29 -3.64 3.16
N GLN A 188 -9.00 -3.43 2.06
CA GLN A 188 -10.19 -4.19 1.70
C GLN A 188 -9.80 -5.40 0.86
N LEU A 189 -10.20 -6.58 1.31
CA LEU A 189 -10.06 -7.83 0.56
C LEU A 189 -11.33 -8.08 -0.25
N ASP A 190 -11.19 -8.46 -1.52
CA ASP A 190 -12.28 -8.95 -2.34
C ASP A 190 -12.13 -10.47 -2.53
N ARG A 191 -13.08 -11.20 -1.93
CA ARG A 191 -13.16 -12.67 -2.00
C ARG A 191 -14.30 -13.19 -2.87
N ARG A 192 -14.90 -12.35 -3.72
CA ARG A 192 -16.06 -12.72 -4.56
C ARG A 192 -15.75 -13.91 -5.46
N ARG A 193 -14.51 -14.03 -5.93
CA ARG A 193 -14.05 -15.13 -6.80
C ARG A 193 -13.66 -16.40 -6.04
N CYS A 194 -13.59 -16.36 -4.71
CA CYS A 194 -13.26 -17.52 -3.89
C CYS A 194 -14.45 -18.49 -3.80
N SER A 195 -14.19 -19.78 -4.02
CA SER A 195 -15.15 -20.84 -3.69
C SER A 195 -15.43 -20.90 -2.19
N ARG A 196 -16.56 -21.50 -1.78
CA ARG A 196 -16.90 -21.70 -0.35
C ARG A 196 -15.78 -22.38 0.45
N ARG A 197 -15.12 -23.38 -0.16
CA ARG A 197 -13.98 -24.09 0.45
C ARG A 197 -12.79 -23.15 0.66
N GLN A 198 -12.47 -22.32 -0.32
CA GLN A 198 -11.37 -21.34 -0.21
C GLN A 198 -11.68 -20.25 0.82
N ARG A 199 -12.92 -19.74 0.87
CA ARG A 199 -13.33 -18.77 1.88
C ARG A 199 -13.19 -19.32 3.29
N LYS A 200 -13.73 -20.52 3.54
CA LYS A 200 -13.57 -21.20 4.83
C LYS A 200 -12.11 -21.39 5.21
N ALA A 201 -11.28 -21.89 4.28
CA ALA A 201 -9.86 -22.09 4.55
C ALA A 201 -9.14 -20.76 4.85
N HIS A 202 -9.53 -19.67 4.18
CA HIS A 202 -9.01 -18.34 4.45
C HIS A 202 -9.49 -17.78 5.80
N ASP A 203 -10.76 -17.95 6.17
CA ASP A 203 -11.27 -17.56 7.49
C ASP A 203 -10.51 -18.28 8.60
N ASP A 204 -10.30 -19.58 8.42
CA ASP A 204 -9.52 -20.39 9.35
C ASP A 204 -8.06 -19.92 9.38
N ALA A 205 -7.50 -19.45 8.25
CA ALA A 205 -6.13 -18.95 8.18
C ALA A 205 -5.98 -17.60 8.89
N VAL A 206 -6.93 -16.67 8.68
CA VAL A 206 -7.03 -15.38 9.39
C VAL A 206 -7.00 -15.60 10.89
N ARG A 207 -7.82 -16.52 11.42
CA ARG A 207 -7.84 -16.87 12.86
C ARG A 207 -6.56 -17.52 13.36
N THR A 208 -5.82 -18.23 12.50
CA THR A 208 -4.57 -18.90 12.88
C THR A 208 -3.39 -17.94 12.90
N VAL A 209 -3.39 -16.96 12.00
CA VAL A 209 -2.28 -16.01 11.80
C VAL A 209 -2.38 -14.82 12.75
N ALA A 210 -3.59 -14.48 13.20
CA ALA A 210 -3.83 -13.41 14.17
C ALA A 210 -2.91 -13.54 15.39
N TYR A 211 -2.39 -12.40 15.85
CA TYR A 211 -1.65 -12.35 17.10
C TYR A 211 -2.54 -12.75 18.27
N THR A 212 -1.96 -13.24 19.37
CA THR A 212 -2.68 -13.79 20.52
C THR A 212 -3.80 -12.88 21.03
N ASP A 213 -3.59 -11.55 20.99
CA ASP A 213 -4.56 -10.55 21.47
C ASP A 213 -5.25 -9.77 20.33
N GLN A 214 -4.99 -10.15 19.07
CA GLN A 214 -5.60 -9.50 17.92
C GLN A 214 -7.05 -9.98 17.75
N THR A 215 -7.99 -9.06 17.94
CA THR A 215 -9.41 -9.34 17.73
C THR A 215 -9.73 -9.44 16.23
N ILE A 216 -10.54 -10.44 15.87
CA ILE A 216 -11.13 -10.57 14.54
C ILE A 216 -12.65 -10.46 14.71
N ASP A 217 -13.18 -9.29 14.38
CA ASP A 217 -14.59 -9.01 14.52
C ASP A 217 -15.37 -9.46 13.29
N PRO A 218 -16.57 -10.02 13.44
CA PRO A 218 -17.44 -10.33 12.32
C PRO A 218 -17.87 -9.03 11.61
N LEU A 219 -17.80 -9.01 10.28
CA LEU A 219 -18.29 -7.90 9.45
C LEU A 219 -19.40 -8.41 8.53
N GLY A 220 -20.64 -8.11 8.89
CA GLY A 220 -21.81 -8.65 8.20
C GLY A 220 -21.93 -10.18 8.39
N ARG A 221 -22.49 -10.87 7.39
CA ARG A 221 -22.81 -12.30 7.51
C ARG A 221 -21.61 -13.23 7.32
N HIS A 222 -20.65 -12.82 6.51
CA HIS A 222 -19.57 -13.67 6.01
C HIS A 222 -18.19 -13.00 6.02
N GLY A 223 -18.16 -11.70 6.27
CA GLY A 223 -16.94 -10.91 6.32
C GLY A 223 -16.32 -10.84 7.71
N PHE A 224 -15.18 -10.17 7.77
CA PHE A 224 -14.48 -9.88 9.02
C PHE A 224 -13.77 -8.53 8.94
N THR A 225 -13.39 -8.00 10.10
CA THR A 225 -12.47 -6.88 10.24
C THR A 225 -11.48 -7.15 11.34
N THR A 226 -10.26 -6.64 11.20
CA THR A 226 -9.22 -6.73 12.22
C THR A 226 -8.24 -5.56 12.08
N TRP A 227 -7.56 -5.23 13.18
CA TRP A 227 -6.67 -4.09 13.29
C TRP A 227 -5.22 -4.53 13.46
N LEU A 228 -4.33 -3.87 12.73
CA LEU A 228 -2.87 -4.02 12.79
C LEU A 228 -2.28 -2.63 13.00
N GLY A 229 -2.07 -2.27 14.27
CA GLY A 229 -1.80 -0.87 14.64
C GLY A 229 -3.00 0.02 14.27
N SER A 230 -2.72 1.11 13.56
CA SER A 230 -3.74 2.03 13.02
C SER A 230 -4.38 1.55 11.71
N ALA A 231 -3.82 0.52 11.05
CA ALA A 231 -4.36 0.00 9.81
C ALA A 231 -5.44 -1.06 10.06
N ARG A 232 -6.48 -1.04 9.23
CA ARG A 232 -7.58 -1.98 9.27
C ARG A 232 -7.52 -2.92 8.07
N VAL A 233 -7.61 -4.23 8.31
CA VAL A 233 -7.87 -5.23 7.26
C VAL A 233 -9.33 -5.64 7.37
N GLN A 234 -10.07 -5.55 6.27
CA GLN A 234 -11.46 -5.98 6.24
C GLN A 234 -11.80 -6.76 4.98
N ASP A 235 -12.74 -7.68 5.14
CA ASP A 235 -13.47 -8.32 4.06
C ASP A 235 -14.96 -8.06 4.27
N PRO A 236 -15.65 -7.38 3.35
CA PRO A 236 -17.08 -7.10 3.49
C PRO A 236 -18.01 -8.26 3.07
N HIS A 237 -17.50 -9.43 2.65
CA HIS A 237 -18.28 -10.41 1.86
C HIS A 237 -18.27 -11.90 2.26
#